data_AF-A0A0L7KXL2-F1
#
_entry.id   AF-A0A0L7KXL2-F1
#
_cell.length_a   1.000
_cell.length_b   1.000
_cell.length_c   1.000
_cell.angle_alpha   90.00
_cell.angle_beta   90.00
_cell.angle_gamma   90.00
#
_symmetry.space_group_name_H-M   'P 1'
#
loop_
_entity.id
_entity.type
_entity.pdbx_description
1 polymer ?
#
loop_
_entity_poly.entity_id
_entity_poly.type
_entity_poly.pdbx_seq_one_letter_code
_entity_poly.pdbx_strand_id
1 'polypeptide(L)'
;MLVAVADYVGVSKSSAGRIVRDVSRAIARLYSNYIYVHNNTQEDFYNIARFPRVLGAVDGTHILMQSPNSNIGEEFRNRKSVFSLNVQGVCDAHLRFINVVAQWPGSTHDATIFNNLELRAQCENGVYGNRWLLGDSAYPCKSYLLTPLLHTHSINELNYNQAQIKTRNTIERCFGVWKRRFPVLSLKIRLAMETTRL
;
A
#
# COMPACT_ATOMS: atom_id res chain seq x y z
N MET A 1 14.27 -7.16 20.29
CA MET A 1 13.65 -8.24 19.48
C MET A 1 14.71 -9.05 18.74
N LEU A 2 15.48 -8.50 17.79
CA LEU A 2 16.52 -9.27 17.09
C LEU A 2 17.60 -9.85 18.03
N VAL A 3 18.05 -9.08 19.03
CA VAL A 3 19.04 -9.54 20.03
C VAL A 3 18.49 -10.71 20.85
N ALA A 4 17.30 -10.57 21.43
CA ALA A 4 16.65 -11.64 22.20
C ALA A 4 16.42 -12.93 21.39
N VAL A 5 16.07 -12.82 20.10
CA VAL A 5 15.93 -13.99 19.20
C VAL A 5 17.30 -14.61 18.89
N ALA A 6 18.30 -13.77 18.64
CA ALA A 6 19.66 -14.24 18.37
C ALA A 6 20.23 -14.99 19.58
N ASP A 7 20.06 -14.44 20.79
CA ASP A 7 20.49 -15.05 22.05
C ASP A 7 19.74 -16.37 22.31
N TYR A 8 18.42 -16.42 22.06
CA TYR A 8 17.61 -17.63 22.22
C TYR A 8 18.03 -18.76 21.25
N VAL A 9 18.33 -18.42 20.00
CA VAL A 9 18.74 -19.38 18.96
C VAL A 9 20.24 -19.71 19.03
N GLY A 10 21.02 -18.99 19.87
CA GLY A 10 22.46 -19.19 20.01
C GLY A 10 23.27 -18.68 18.82
N VAL A 11 22.80 -17.63 18.13
CA VAL A 11 23.48 -17.02 16.98
C VAL A 11 23.90 -15.59 17.27
N SER A 12 24.92 -15.09 16.59
CA SER A 12 25.28 -13.67 16.70
C SER A 12 24.19 -12.75 16.13
N LYS A 13 24.07 -11.53 16.67
CA LYS A 13 23.17 -10.49 16.14
C LYS A 13 23.36 -10.26 14.64
N SER A 14 24.61 -10.30 14.15
CA SER A 14 24.93 -10.15 12.74
C SER A 14 24.41 -11.32 11.90
N SER A 15 24.50 -12.54 12.40
CA SER A 15 23.97 -13.73 11.72
C SER A 15 22.45 -13.72 11.70
N ALA A 16 21.79 -13.37 12.81
CA ALA A 16 20.33 -13.18 12.83
C ALA A 16 19.88 -12.11 11.82
N GLY A 17 20.60 -10.99 11.70
CA GLY A 17 20.31 -9.96 10.70
C GLY A 17 20.42 -10.47 9.25
N ARG A 18 21.46 -11.24 8.93
CA ARG A 18 21.63 -11.88 7.61
C ARG A 18 20.51 -12.87 7.31
N ILE A 19 20.14 -13.72 8.28
CA ILE A 19 19.04 -14.68 8.14
C ILE A 19 17.73 -13.94 7.85
N VAL A 20 17.39 -12.89 8.61
CA VAL A 20 16.17 -12.11 8.37
C VAL A 20 16.17 -11.52 6.97
N ARG A 21 17.28 -10.93 6.53
CA ARG A 21 17.41 -10.39 5.16
C ARG A 21 17.20 -11.48 4.10
N ASP A 22 17.87 -12.62 4.24
CA ASP A 22 17.86 -13.67 3.24
C ASP A 22 16.49 -14.35 3.14
N VAL A 23 15.83 -14.59 4.29
CA VAL A 23 14.44 -15.06 4.35
C VAL A 23 13.48 -14.02 3.77
N SER A 24 13.65 -12.73 4.09
CA SER A 24 12.80 -11.67 3.54
C SER A 24 12.90 -11.59 2.02
N ARG A 25 14.10 -11.73 1.46
CA ARG A 25 14.32 -11.81 0.01
C ARG A 25 13.70 -13.06 -0.60
N ALA A 26 13.81 -14.21 0.06
CA ALA A 26 13.18 -15.45 -0.40
C ALA A 26 11.65 -15.32 -0.44
N ILE A 27 11.04 -14.71 0.57
CA ILE A 27 9.59 -14.41 0.60
C ILE A 27 9.23 -13.40 -0.50
N ALA A 28 10.01 -12.33 -0.66
CA ALA A 28 9.75 -11.32 -1.69
C ALA A 28 9.78 -11.89 -3.12
N ARG A 29 10.59 -12.92 -3.38
CA ARG A 29 10.59 -13.63 -4.67
C ARG A 29 9.29 -14.36 -4.97
N LEU A 30 8.45 -14.63 -3.97
CA LEU A 30 7.13 -15.21 -4.15
C LEU A 30 6.07 -14.18 -4.55
N TYR A 31 6.41 -12.89 -4.65
CA TYR A 31 5.47 -11.80 -4.91
C TYR A 31 4.54 -12.09 -6.10
N SER A 32 5.10 -12.47 -7.26
CA SER A 32 4.31 -12.74 -8.47
C SER A 32 3.37 -13.95 -8.36
N ASN A 33 3.59 -14.84 -7.39
CA ASN A 33 2.76 -16.02 -7.18
C ASN A 33 1.52 -15.72 -6.33
N TYR A 34 1.55 -14.65 -5.53
CA TYR A 34 0.50 -14.32 -4.56
C TYR A 34 -0.13 -12.95 -4.77
N ILE A 35 0.56 -12.03 -5.44
CA ILE A 35 0.13 -10.64 -5.65
C ILE A 35 -0.11 -10.45 -7.15
N TYR A 36 -1.35 -10.70 -7.55
CA TYR A 36 -1.82 -10.55 -8.92
C TYR A 36 -3.31 -10.16 -8.92
N VAL A 37 -3.80 -9.68 -10.05
CA VAL A 37 -5.22 -9.34 -10.20
C VAL A 37 -6.06 -10.61 -10.30
N HIS A 38 -6.93 -10.83 -9.32
CA HIS A 38 -7.82 -11.99 -9.29
C HIS A 38 -8.98 -11.87 -10.31
N ASN A 39 -9.57 -13.00 -10.67
CA ASN A 39 -10.81 -13.06 -11.44
C ASN A 39 -12.01 -12.64 -10.58
N ASN A 40 -13.09 -12.18 -11.22
CA ASN A 40 -14.38 -11.82 -10.60
C ASN A 40 -14.39 -10.66 -9.58
N THR A 41 -13.28 -9.91 -9.45
CA THR A 41 -13.20 -8.78 -8.49
C THR A 41 -14.31 -7.75 -8.65
N GLN A 42 -14.77 -7.52 -9.89
CA GLN A 42 -15.84 -6.54 -10.17
C GLN A 42 -17.17 -6.88 -9.50
N GLU A 43 -17.56 -8.15 -9.50
CA GLU A 43 -18.84 -8.58 -8.90
C GLU A 43 -18.78 -8.49 -7.37
N ASP A 44 -17.66 -8.90 -6.79
CA ASP A 44 -17.42 -8.80 -5.36
C ASP A 44 -17.47 -7.33 -4.89
N PHE A 45 -16.82 -6.42 -5.61
CA PHE A 45 -16.91 -4.99 -5.32
C PHE A 45 -18.32 -4.42 -5.52
N TYR A 46 -19.01 -4.87 -6.57
CA TYR A 46 -20.40 -4.45 -6.82
C TYR A 46 -21.33 -4.82 -5.66
N ASN A 47 -21.07 -5.94 -4.99
CA ASN A 47 -21.86 -6.37 -3.83
C ASN A 47 -21.64 -5.53 -2.56
N ILE A 48 -20.59 -4.71 -2.47
CA ILE A 48 -20.31 -3.85 -1.31
C ILE A 48 -21.22 -2.61 -1.29
N ALA A 49 -21.25 -1.88 -2.40
CA ALA A 49 -21.96 -0.61 -2.50
C ALA A 49 -22.50 -0.31 -3.90
N ARG A 50 -22.67 -1.33 -4.75
CA ARG A 50 -23.17 -1.21 -6.13
C ARG A 50 -22.30 -0.32 -7.03
N PHE A 51 -21.02 -0.16 -6.69
CA PHE A 51 -20.08 0.54 -7.55
C PHE A 51 -19.61 -0.41 -8.67
N PRO A 52 -19.90 -0.12 -9.95
CA PRO A 52 -19.64 -1.06 -11.03
C PRO A 52 -18.15 -1.12 -11.39
N ARG A 53 -17.73 -2.20 -12.07
CA ARG A 53 -16.43 -2.36 -12.77
C ARG A 53 -15.16 -2.00 -11.99
N VAL A 54 -15.19 -2.14 -10.66
CA VAL A 54 -14.01 -1.87 -9.84
C VAL A 54 -12.96 -2.95 -10.03
N LEU A 55 -11.74 -2.53 -10.33
CA LEU A 55 -10.55 -3.39 -10.41
C LEU A 55 -9.95 -3.64 -9.03
N GLY A 56 -9.87 -2.58 -8.21
CA GLY A 56 -9.25 -2.57 -6.90
C GLY A 56 -9.38 -1.21 -6.23
N ALA A 57 -9.14 -1.17 -4.91
CA ALA A 57 -9.04 0.08 -4.16
C ALA A 57 -7.57 0.38 -3.86
N VAL A 58 -7.13 1.61 -4.10
CA VAL A 58 -5.75 2.07 -3.92
C VAL A 58 -5.66 3.10 -2.80
N ASP A 59 -4.64 2.97 -1.96
CA ASP A 59 -4.33 3.94 -0.91
C ASP A 59 -2.88 3.79 -0.43
N GLY A 60 -2.35 4.85 0.18
CA GLY A 60 -1.05 4.88 0.83
C GLY A 60 -1.13 4.51 2.31
N THR A 61 -0.02 4.02 2.86
CA THR A 61 0.13 3.84 4.29
C THR A 61 1.57 4.09 4.74
N HIS A 62 1.72 4.76 5.87
CA HIS A 62 3.02 5.05 6.44
C HIS A 62 3.47 3.96 7.41
N ILE A 63 4.66 3.42 7.18
CA ILE A 63 5.37 2.54 8.10
C ILE A 63 6.42 3.36 8.83
N LEU A 64 6.26 3.48 10.15
CA LEU A 64 7.11 4.37 10.96
C LEU A 64 8.52 3.82 11.07
N MET A 65 9.50 4.70 10.95
CA MET A 65 10.91 4.34 11.08
C MET A 65 11.65 5.30 12.02
N GLN A 66 12.82 4.87 12.48
CA GLN A 66 13.78 5.77 13.12
C GLN A 66 14.32 6.77 12.10
N SER A 67 14.70 7.97 12.57
CA SER A 67 15.36 8.95 11.72
C SER A 67 16.55 8.31 11.00
N PRO A 68 16.69 8.46 9.68
CA PRO A 68 17.97 8.25 9.02
C PRO A 68 18.95 9.24 9.68
N ASN A 69 20.07 8.77 10.22
CA ASN A 69 21.08 9.63 10.89
C ASN A 69 21.92 10.42 9.87
N SER A 70 21.29 10.90 8.79
CA SER A 70 21.94 11.34 7.56
C SER A 70 21.18 12.52 6.94
N ASN A 71 21.84 13.25 6.03
CA ASN A 71 21.29 14.42 5.33
C ASN A 71 20.00 14.14 4.53
N ILE A 72 19.68 12.87 4.24
CA ILE A 72 18.43 12.44 3.58
C ILE A 72 17.22 12.36 4.53
N GLY A 73 17.37 12.69 5.82
CA GLY A 73 16.31 12.52 6.82
C GLY A 73 14.99 13.23 6.45
N GLU A 74 15.07 14.43 5.89
CA GLU A 74 13.88 15.21 5.50
C GLU A 74 13.06 14.52 4.41
N GLU A 75 13.67 13.75 3.51
CA GLU A 75 12.94 12.96 2.50
C GLU A 75 12.03 11.91 3.15
N PHE A 76 12.38 11.40 4.32
CA PHE A 76 11.59 10.39 5.03
C PHE A 76 10.56 11.02 5.98
N ARG A 77 10.60 12.33 6.19
CA ARG A 77 9.67 13.04 7.05
C ARG A 77 8.33 13.23 6.33
N ASN A 78 7.27 12.67 6.88
CA ASN A 78 5.92 12.83 6.36
C ASN A 78 5.30 14.16 6.79
N ARG A 79 4.09 14.45 6.28
CA ARG A 79 3.30 15.66 6.60
C ARG A 79 2.97 15.82 8.10
N LYS A 80 3.11 14.76 8.91
CA LYS A 80 2.91 14.76 10.36
C LYS A 80 4.22 14.94 11.14
N SER A 81 5.31 15.33 10.45
CA SER A 81 6.65 15.50 11.00
C SER A 81 7.25 14.23 11.61
N VAL A 82 6.82 13.05 11.15
CA VAL A 82 7.35 11.75 11.58
C VAL A 82 8.07 11.06 10.43
N PHE A 83 9.19 10.40 10.72
CA PHE A 83 9.93 9.60 9.73
C PHE A 83 9.18 8.30 9.39
N SER A 84 8.99 8.04 8.11
CA SER A 84 8.28 6.86 7.63
C SER A 84 8.72 6.44 6.23
N LEU A 85 8.43 5.19 5.89
CA LEU A 85 8.32 4.73 4.51
C LEU A 85 6.86 4.86 4.08
N ASN A 86 6.63 5.41 2.89
CA ASN A 86 5.31 5.40 2.28
C ASN A 86 5.15 4.13 1.44
N VAL A 87 4.13 3.33 1.78
CA VAL A 87 3.79 2.07 1.12
C VAL A 87 2.44 2.24 0.46
N GLN A 88 2.38 2.09 -0.86
CA GLN A 88 1.12 2.08 -1.59
C GLN A 88 0.67 0.65 -1.82
N GLY A 89 -0.62 0.40 -1.62
CA GLY A 89 -1.23 -0.89 -1.85
C GLY A 89 -2.50 -0.75 -2.68
N VAL A 90 -2.77 -1.78 -3.47
CA VAL A 90 -4.06 -1.99 -4.13
C VAL A 90 -4.61 -3.31 -3.64
N CYS A 91 -5.86 -3.32 -3.19
CA CYS A 91 -6.52 -4.56 -2.76
C CYS A 91 -7.80 -4.85 -3.54
N ASP A 92 -8.20 -6.11 -3.51
CA ASP A 92 -9.52 -6.54 -3.95
C ASP A 92 -10.58 -6.42 -2.83
N ALA A 93 -11.82 -6.78 -3.16
CA ALA A 93 -12.97 -6.75 -2.24
C ALA A 93 -12.80 -7.66 -1.01
N HIS A 94 -11.93 -8.68 -1.10
CA HIS A 94 -11.65 -9.65 -0.03
C HIS A 94 -10.45 -9.27 0.83
N LEU A 95 -9.97 -8.01 0.73
CA LEU A 95 -8.84 -7.49 1.47
C LEU A 95 -7.52 -8.22 1.15
N ARG A 96 -7.37 -8.72 -0.08
CA ARG A 96 -6.11 -9.29 -0.58
C ARG A 96 -5.42 -8.26 -1.45
N PHE A 97 -4.11 -8.08 -1.23
CA PHE A 97 -3.33 -7.21 -2.09
C PHE A 97 -3.18 -7.79 -3.49
N ILE A 98 -3.47 -6.98 -4.50
CA ILE A 98 -3.24 -7.28 -5.92
C ILE A 98 -2.04 -6.50 -6.47
N ASN A 99 -1.60 -5.47 -5.75
CA ASN A 99 -0.36 -4.76 -5.99
C ASN A 99 0.12 -4.09 -4.70
N VAL A 100 1.44 -4.05 -4.46
CA VAL A 100 2.07 -3.38 -3.32
C VAL A 100 3.42 -2.82 -3.76
N VAL A 101 3.71 -1.57 -3.38
CA VAL A 101 5.01 -0.93 -3.55
C VAL A 101 5.42 -0.26 -2.24
N ALA A 102 6.60 -0.64 -1.71
CA ALA A 102 7.05 -0.29 -0.36
C ALA A 102 8.41 0.44 -0.32
N GLN A 103 8.77 1.13 -1.41
CA GLN A 103 10.12 1.67 -1.62
C GLN A 103 10.24 3.19 -1.50
N TRP A 104 9.18 3.89 -1.11
CA TRP A 104 9.13 5.35 -1.19
C TRP A 104 9.39 6.05 0.14
N PRO A 105 10.16 7.16 0.14
CA PRO A 105 10.32 8.00 1.31
C PRO A 105 8.98 8.58 1.80
N GLY A 106 8.85 8.79 3.11
CA GLY A 106 7.62 9.26 3.76
C GLY A 106 7.12 10.65 3.34
N SER A 107 7.97 11.50 2.73
CA SER A 107 7.54 12.77 2.14
C SER A 107 6.82 12.61 0.79
N THR A 108 6.99 11.46 0.13
CA THR A 108 6.47 11.20 -1.22
C THR A 108 4.95 11.20 -1.21
N HIS A 109 4.35 11.93 -2.16
CA HIS A 109 2.91 11.92 -2.38
C HIS A 109 2.45 10.62 -3.05
N ASP A 110 1.28 10.15 -2.63
CA ASP A 110 0.66 8.92 -3.15
C ASP A 110 0.46 8.93 -4.66
N ALA A 111 0.11 10.08 -5.25
CA ALA A 111 0.03 10.23 -6.70
C ALA A 111 1.37 9.99 -7.40
N THR A 112 2.50 10.37 -6.78
CA THR A 112 3.85 10.12 -7.30
C THR A 112 4.17 8.63 -7.28
N ILE A 113 3.81 7.93 -6.20
CA ILE A 113 3.99 6.48 -6.11
C ILE A 113 3.15 5.78 -7.18
N PHE A 114 1.90 6.22 -7.36
CA PHE A 114 0.99 5.68 -8.36
C PHE A 114 1.53 5.83 -9.79
N ASN A 115 2.15 6.98 -10.09
CA ASN A 115 2.78 7.22 -11.39
C ASN A 115 3.91 6.22 -11.72
N ASN A 116 4.50 5.61 -10.69
CA ASN A 116 5.58 4.63 -10.82
C ASN A 116 5.09 3.17 -10.64
N LEU A 117 3.78 2.92 -10.55
CA LEU A 117 3.24 1.57 -10.51
C LEU A 117 3.21 0.94 -11.91
N GLU A 118 3.63 -0.31 -12.00
CA GLU A 118 3.41 -1.14 -13.19
C GLU A 118 1.90 -1.28 -13.50
N LEU A 119 1.08 -1.38 -12.45
CA LEU A 119 -0.38 -1.45 -12.59
C LEU A 119 -0.95 -0.23 -13.33
N ARG A 120 -0.37 0.97 -13.14
CA ARG A 120 -0.77 2.16 -13.91
C ARG A 120 -0.50 1.96 -15.40
N ALA A 121 0.69 1.51 -15.75
CA ALA A 121 1.06 1.27 -17.15
C ALA A 121 0.13 0.23 -17.80
N GLN A 122 -0.23 -0.82 -17.08
CA GLN A 122 -1.19 -1.83 -17.55
C GLN A 122 -2.60 -1.23 -17.74
N CYS A 123 -3.07 -0.37 -16.83
CA CYS A 123 -4.33 0.36 -17.02
C CYS A 123 -4.31 1.28 -18.25
N GLU A 124 -3.22 2.03 -18.45
CA GLU A 124 -3.05 2.94 -19.61
C GLU A 124 -2.98 2.18 -20.93
N ASN A 125 -2.36 1.01 -20.94
CA ASN A 125 -2.30 0.12 -22.10
C ASN A 125 -3.60 -0.66 -22.34
N GLY A 126 -4.65 -0.44 -21.54
CA GLY A 126 -5.95 -1.07 -21.72
C GLY A 126 -6.02 -2.55 -21.33
N VAL A 127 -5.03 -3.07 -20.59
CA VAL A 127 -4.98 -4.48 -20.14
C VAL A 127 -6.25 -4.86 -19.38
N TYR A 128 -6.82 -3.92 -18.62
CA TYR A 128 -8.00 -4.12 -17.79
C TYR A 128 -9.30 -3.60 -18.42
N GLY A 129 -9.26 -3.13 -19.68
CA GLY A 129 -10.41 -2.59 -20.41
C GLY A 129 -11.14 -1.48 -19.63
N ASN A 130 -12.46 -1.60 -19.52
CA ASN A 130 -13.34 -0.59 -18.90
C ASN A 130 -13.45 -0.73 -17.37
N ARG A 131 -12.39 -1.16 -16.69
CA ARG A 131 -12.33 -1.26 -15.23
C ARG A 131 -11.55 -0.09 -14.64
N TRP A 132 -11.88 0.27 -13.40
CA TRP A 132 -11.22 1.39 -12.72
C TRP A 132 -10.79 1.04 -11.29
N LEU A 133 -9.71 1.68 -10.88
CA LEU A 133 -9.28 1.74 -9.50
C LEU A 133 -10.08 2.81 -8.75
N LEU A 134 -10.29 2.62 -7.46
CA LEU A 134 -10.85 3.64 -6.57
C LEU A 134 -9.75 4.20 -5.67
N GLY A 135 -9.48 5.50 -5.79
CA GLY A 135 -8.51 6.23 -4.97
C GLY A 135 -9.18 7.25 -4.05
N ASP A 136 -8.42 7.83 -3.13
CA ASP A 136 -8.86 8.99 -2.36
C ASP A 136 -8.73 10.30 -3.17
N SER A 137 -9.04 11.45 -2.56
CA SER A 137 -8.96 12.75 -3.22
C SER A 137 -7.52 13.25 -3.44
N ALA A 138 -6.50 12.58 -2.92
CA ALA A 138 -5.09 12.91 -3.16
C ALA A 138 -4.59 12.39 -4.52
N TYR A 139 -5.36 11.52 -5.19
CA TYR A 139 -5.06 11.05 -6.54
C TYR A 139 -5.75 11.90 -7.62
N PRO A 140 -5.16 11.99 -8.82
CA PRO A 140 -5.84 12.56 -9.97
C PRO A 140 -6.99 11.66 -10.42
N CYS A 141 -8.12 12.25 -10.81
CA CYS A 141 -9.20 11.53 -11.47
C CYS A 141 -8.81 11.24 -12.93
N LYS A 142 -8.86 9.96 -13.33
CA LYS A 142 -8.52 9.47 -14.67
C LYS A 142 -9.55 8.44 -15.14
N SER A 143 -9.53 8.10 -16.42
CA SER A 143 -10.44 7.08 -17.01
C SER A 143 -10.37 5.70 -16.33
N TYR A 144 -9.24 5.38 -15.70
CA TYR A 144 -8.99 4.13 -14.98
C TYR A 144 -8.77 4.31 -13.47
N LEU A 145 -8.91 5.53 -12.93
CA LEU A 145 -8.75 5.84 -11.50
C LEU A 145 -9.78 6.89 -11.08
N LEU A 146 -10.79 6.45 -10.33
CA LEU A 146 -11.89 7.28 -9.89
C LEU A 146 -11.71 7.72 -8.44
N THR A 147 -11.91 9.00 -8.20
CA THR A 147 -11.82 9.64 -6.89
C THR A 147 -13.17 10.27 -6.50
N PRO A 148 -13.39 10.56 -5.20
CA PRO A 148 -14.59 11.27 -4.77
C PRO A 148 -14.69 12.66 -5.42
N LEU A 149 -15.91 13.09 -5.72
CA LEU A 149 -16.21 14.46 -6.13
C LEU A 149 -16.02 15.40 -4.93
N LEU A 150 -15.22 16.46 -5.10
CA LEU A 150 -14.92 17.42 -4.03
C LEU A 150 -16.14 18.25 -3.62
N HIS A 151 -16.99 18.58 -4.60
CA HIS A 151 -18.22 19.32 -4.41
C HIS A 151 -19.37 18.53 -5.04
N THR A 152 -20.38 18.23 -4.25
CA THR A 152 -21.60 17.55 -4.70
C THR A 152 -22.77 18.53 -4.69
N HIS A 153 -23.43 18.68 -5.81
CA HIS A 153 -24.54 19.57 -6.07
C HIS A 153 -25.85 18.81 -6.36
N SER A 154 -25.79 17.50 -6.62
CA SER A 154 -26.97 16.67 -6.87
C SER A 154 -27.00 15.39 -6.01
N ILE A 155 -28.20 14.79 -5.90
CA ILE A 155 -28.37 13.50 -5.23
C ILE A 155 -27.56 12.38 -5.91
N ASN A 156 -27.38 12.44 -7.23
CA ASN A 156 -26.63 11.44 -7.97
C ASN A 156 -25.13 11.51 -7.65
N GLU A 157 -24.58 12.72 -7.50
CA GLU A 157 -23.19 12.93 -7.09
C GLU A 157 -22.98 12.49 -5.64
N LEU A 158 -23.95 12.73 -4.75
CA LEU A 158 -23.93 12.22 -3.39
C LEU A 158 -23.93 10.68 -3.36
N ASN A 159 -24.81 10.05 -4.14
CA ASN A 159 -24.89 8.59 -4.28
C ASN A 159 -23.58 8.00 -4.83
N TYR A 160 -22.99 8.66 -5.84
CA TYR A 160 -21.66 8.30 -6.36
C TYR A 160 -20.61 8.34 -5.25
N ASN A 161 -20.49 9.45 -4.52
CA ASN A 161 -19.49 9.59 -3.45
C ASN A 161 -19.69 8.54 -2.35
N GLN A 162 -20.94 8.32 -1.92
CA GLN A 162 -21.25 7.31 -0.91
C GLN A 162 -20.81 5.91 -1.37
N ALA A 163 -21.15 5.52 -2.60
CA ALA A 163 -20.77 4.23 -3.15
C ALA A 163 -19.25 4.10 -3.33
N GLN A 164 -18.60 5.16 -3.82
CA GLN A 164 -17.14 5.21 -4.02
C GLN A 164 -16.42 5.04 -2.68
N ILE A 165 -16.75 5.86 -1.68
CA ILE A 165 -16.09 5.87 -0.37
C ILE A 165 -16.27 4.54 0.33
N LYS A 166 -17.49 3.98 0.32
CA LYS A 166 -17.79 2.69 0.96
C LYS A 166 -17.05 1.54 0.29
N THR A 167 -16.93 1.55 -1.03
CA THR A 167 -16.21 0.51 -1.78
C THR A 167 -14.70 0.64 -1.59
N ARG A 168 -14.17 1.87 -1.67
CA ARG A 168 -12.75 2.17 -1.47
C ARG A 168 -12.27 1.78 -0.08
N ASN A 169 -13.09 1.92 0.97
CA ASN A 169 -12.73 1.60 2.35
C ASN A 169 -12.18 0.16 2.56
N THR A 170 -12.36 -0.74 1.60
CA THR A 170 -11.66 -2.04 1.54
C THR A 170 -10.14 -1.92 1.71
N ILE A 171 -9.47 -0.95 1.08
CA ILE A 171 -8.00 -0.81 1.21
C ILE A 171 -7.57 -0.37 2.60
N GLU A 172 -8.31 0.54 3.23
CA GLU A 172 -8.07 0.96 4.61
C GLU A 172 -8.26 -0.20 5.59
N ARG A 173 -9.31 -1.00 5.37
CA ARG A 173 -9.57 -2.22 6.15
C ARG A 173 -8.46 -3.25 5.95
N CYS A 174 -7.98 -3.42 4.72
CA CYS A 174 -6.86 -4.30 4.40
C CYS A 174 -5.61 -3.90 5.19
N PHE A 175 -5.22 -2.62 5.14
CA PHE A 175 -4.11 -2.12 5.94
C PHE A 175 -4.34 -2.31 7.44
N GLY A 176 -5.56 -2.09 7.94
CA GLY A 176 -5.92 -2.33 9.33
C GLY A 176 -5.71 -3.78 9.78
N VAL A 177 -6.13 -4.75 8.96
CA VAL A 177 -5.90 -6.18 9.22
C VAL A 177 -4.41 -6.50 9.28
N TRP A 178 -3.63 -6.02 8.32
CA TRP A 178 -2.18 -6.26 8.27
C TRP A 178 -1.43 -5.60 9.43
N LYS A 179 -1.77 -4.36 9.77
CA LYS A 179 -1.19 -3.63 10.90
C LYS A 179 -1.47 -4.27 12.26
N ARG A 180 -2.61 -4.95 12.40
CA ARG A 180 -2.95 -5.75 13.59
C ARG A 180 -2.22 -7.09 13.61
N ARG A 181 -2.12 -7.76 12.45
CA ARG A 181 -1.44 -9.07 12.34
C ARG A 181 0.08 -8.95 12.48
N PHE A 182 0.66 -7.88 11.96
CA PHE A 182 2.09 -7.61 11.97
C PHE A 182 2.37 -6.28 12.67
N PRO A 183 2.53 -6.28 14.01
CA PRO A 183 2.75 -5.06 14.78
C PRO A 183 3.94 -4.22 14.30
N VAL A 184 4.94 -4.84 13.66
CA VAL A 184 6.07 -4.14 13.03
C VAL A 184 5.66 -3.09 12.00
N LEU A 185 4.47 -3.21 11.39
CA LEU A 185 3.93 -2.24 10.43
C LEU A 185 3.31 -1.00 11.11
N SER A 186 3.03 -1.08 12.41
CA SER A 186 2.45 0.01 13.21
C SER A 186 3.46 0.60 14.19
N LEU A 187 4.40 -0.22 14.65
CA LEU A 187 5.45 0.18 15.58
C LEU A 187 6.61 0.82 14.82
N LYS A 188 7.26 1.81 15.45
CA LYS A 188 8.46 2.43 14.88
C LYS A 188 9.56 1.39 14.71
N ILE A 189 9.91 1.10 13.46
CA ILE A 189 11.01 0.21 13.09
C ILE A 189 12.34 0.89 13.49
N ARG A 190 13.10 0.21 14.35
CA ARG A 190 14.43 0.64 14.81
C ARG A 190 15.53 -0.02 13.98
N LEU A 191 15.55 0.26 12.68
CA LEU A 191 16.57 -0.23 11.75
C LEU A 191 17.29 0.95 11.10
N ALA A 192 18.59 0.80 10.86
CA ALA A 192 19.37 1.77 10.11
C ALA A 192 19.16 1.54 8.60
N MET A 193 18.86 2.62 7.87
CA MET A 193 18.63 2.58 6.42
C MET A 193 19.81 2.01 5.65
N GLU A 194 21.04 2.30 6.07
CA GLU A 194 22.30 1.80 5.48
C GLU A 194 22.34 0.27 5.41
N THR A 195 21.76 -0.41 6.40
CA THR A 195 21.72 -1.87 6.49
C THR A 195 20.46 -2.51 5.88
N THR A 196 19.52 -1.69 5.39
CA THR A 196 18.16 -2.13 5.01
C THR A 196 17.86 -1.96 3.51
N ARG A 197 18.83 -1.51 2.69
CA ARG A 197 18.67 -1.48 1.23
C ARG A 197 18.56 -2.92 0.70
N LEU A 198 17.40 -3.26 0.14
CA LEU A 198 17.12 -4.57 -0.48
C LEU A 198 17.84 -4.72 -1.82
#